data_AF-A0A1B7VTG5-F1
#
_entry.id   AF-A0A1B7VTG5-F1
#
_cell.length_a   1.000
_cell.length_b   1.000
_cell.length_c   1.000
_cell.angle_alpha   90.00
_cell.angle_beta   90.00
_cell.angle_gamma   90.00
#
_symmetry.space_group_name_H-M   'P 1'
#
loop_
_entity.id
_entity.type
_entity.pdbx_description
1 polymer ?
#
loop_
_entity_poly.entity_id
_entity_poly.type
_entity_poly.pdbx_seq_one_letter_code
_entity_poly.pdbx_strand_id
1 'polypeptide(L)'
;MITLYIETNFFIDFAKNQDQKTEKLVYPQDPEATAILNIATPAICCMESLSVLESERNRSNRFGDNLKNEVKKLKGDVNSQYSREIKQCLEQALIKNNERINEINTRLFDVLEWATNNVELIQLKPDIIQVWKTNLLLILQIT
;
A
#
# COMPACT_ATOMS: atom_id res chain seq x y z
N MET A 1 -20.45 16.76 -13.15
CA MET A 1 -19.84 15.47 -12.76
C MET A 1 -18.35 15.68 -12.72
N ILE A 2 -17.72 15.43 -11.57
CA ILE A 2 -16.29 15.67 -11.36
C ILE A 2 -15.59 14.31 -11.46
N THR A 3 -14.55 14.19 -12.29
CA THR A 3 -13.75 12.95 -12.34
C THR A 3 -12.54 13.08 -11.44
N LEU A 4 -12.41 12.19 -10.46
CA LEU A 4 -11.24 12.06 -9.62
C LEU A 4 -10.36 10.93 -10.17
N TYR A 5 -9.15 11.27 -10.56
CA TYR A 5 -8.14 10.28 -10.92
C TYR A 5 -7.35 9.87 -9.68
N ILE A 6 -7.32 8.57 -9.40
CA ILE A 6 -6.52 7.99 -8.32
C ILE A 6 -5.36 7.19 -8.90
N GLU A 7 -4.24 7.16 -8.19
CA GLU A 7 -3.00 6.52 -8.61
C GLU A 7 -2.61 5.40 -7.63
N THR A 8 -1.52 4.69 -7.92
CA THR A 8 -0.96 3.62 -7.08
C THR A 8 -0.84 4.01 -5.60
N ASN A 9 -0.42 5.25 -5.32
CA ASN A 9 -0.28 5.75 -3.95
C ASN A 9 -1.60 5.74 -3.18
N PHE A 10 -2.75 5.97 -3.83
CA PHE A 10 -4.05 5.90 -3.16
C PHE A 10 -4.30 4.53 -2.53
N PHE A 11 -4.06 3.45 -3.30
CA PHE A 11 -4.24 2.08 -2.83
C PHE A 11 -3.29 1.73 -1.68
N ILE A 12 -2.05 2.21 -1.77
CA ILE A 12 -1.03 1.96 -0.76
C ILE A 12 -1.27 2.77 0.51
N ASP A 13 -1.64 4.03 0.39
CA ASP A 13 -1.95 4.90 1.53
C ASP A 13 -3.18 4.38 2.29
N PHE A 14 -4.19 3.89 1.56
CA PHE A 14 -5.32 3.18 2.15
C PHE A 14 -4.85 1.89 2.85
N ALA A 15 -4.10 1.03 2.16
CA ALA A 15 -3.65 -0.25 2.71
C ALA A 15 -2.82 -0.08 3.99
N LYS A 16 -1.97 0.95 4.04
CA LYS A 16 -1.11 1.26 5.19
C LYS A 16 -1.80 2.12 6.26
N ASN A 17 -3.07 2.49 6.06
CA ASN A 17 -3.84 3.35 6.94
C ASN A 17 -3.11 4.70 7.21
N GLN A 18 -2.54 5.30 6.16
CA GLN A 18 -1.70 6.50 6.27
C GLN A 18 -2.47 7.80 6.01
N ASP A 19 -3.62 7.74 5.34
CA ASP A 19 -4.43 8.91 5.03
C ASP A 19 -5.92 8.68 5.35
N GLN A 20 -6.47 9.49 6.24
CA GLN A 20 -7.89 9.45 6.58
C GLN A 20 -8.78 9.88 5.40
N LYS A 21 -8.25 10.62 4.43
CA LYS A 21 -8.99 11.02 3.23
C LYS A 21 -9.27 9.84 2.31
N THR A 22 -8.33 8.90 2.17
CA THR A 22 -8.54 7.69 1.35
C THR A 22 -9.62 6.81 1.98
N GLU A 23 -9.60 6.65 3.31
CA GLU A 23 -10.66 5.98 4.09
C GLU A 23 -12.04 6.59 3.84
N LYS A 24 -12.16 7.92 3.90
CA LYS A 24 -13.43 8.62 3.65
C LYS A 24 -13.94 8.46 2.21
N LEU A 25 -13.07 8.22 1.25
CA LEU A 25 -13.46 7.99 -0.14
C LEU A 25 -13.98 6.56 -0.35
N VAL A 26 -13.33 5.57 0.27
CA VAL A 26 -13.71 4.15 0.18
C VAL A 26 -14.97 3.87 1.01
N TYR A 27 -15.06 4.46 2.20
CA TYR A 27 -16.20 4.34 3.12
C TYR A 27 -16.85 5.72 3.36
N PRO A 28 -17.59 6.25 2.37
CA PRO A 28 -18.20 7.57 2.48
C PRO A 28 -19.25 7.60 3.59
N GLN A 29 -19.16 8.63 4.43
CA GLN A 29 -20.14 8.90 5.49
C GLN A 29 -21.40 9.58 4.94
N ASP A 30 -21.29 10.24 3.78
CA ASP A 30 -22.38 10.91 3.07
C ASP A 30 -22.38 10.44 1.59
N PRO A 31 -23.23 9.46 1.25
CA PRO A 31 -23.31 8.91 -0.11
C PRO A 31 -23.73 9.94 -1.15
N GLU A 32 -24.54 10.95 -0.78
CA GLU A 32 -25.06 11.96 -1.72
C GLU A 32 -23.95 12.90 -2.18
N ALA A 33 -23.02 13.25 -1.29
CA ALA A 33 -21.85 14.07 -1.63
C ALA A 33 -20.88 13.36 -2.59
N THR A 34 -20.80 12.03 -2.53
CA THR A 34 -19.99 11.21 -3.45
C THR A 34 -20.69 10.88 -4.77
N ALA A 35 -22.02 11.04 -4.86
CA ALA A 35 -22.78 10.70 -6.06
C ALA A 35 -22.44 11.56 -7.30
N ILE A 36 -21.80 12.72 -7.10
CA ILE A 36 -21.35 13.60 -8.19
C ILE A 36 -19.95 13.26 -8.72
N LEU A 37 -19.26 12.32 -8.07
CA LEU A 37 -17.87 11.96 -8.32
C LEU A 37 -17.81 10.70 -9.20
N ASN A 38 -17.14 10.80 -10.34
CA ASN A 38 -16.68 9.62 -11.07
C ASN A 38 -15.23 9.34 -10.64
N ILE A 39 -14.91 8.12 -10.25
CA ILE A 39 -13.54 7.78 -9.85
C ILE A 39 -12.94 6.92 -10.96
N ALA A 40 -11.74 7.28 -11.42
CA ALA A 40 -11.05 6.55 -12.47
C ALA A 40 -9.59 6.30 -12.09
N THR A 41 -9.03 5.18 -12.55
CA THR A 41 -7.60 4.88 -12.38
C THR A 41 -7.08 4.08 -13.57
N PRO A 42 -5.83 4.28 -13.99
CA PRO A 42 -5.16 3.32 -14.86
C PRO A 42 -5.13 1.94 -14.22
N ALA A 43 -5.58 0.90 -14.93
CA ALA A 43 -5.62 -0.46 -14.40
C ALA A 43 -4.24 -0.98 -13.95
N ILE A 44 -3.15 -0.42 -14.51
CA ILE A 44 -1.77 -0.73 -14.11
C ILE A 44 -1.49 -0.34 -12.66
N CYS A 45 -2.13 0.70 -12.12
CA CYS A 45 -1.93 1.15 -10.74
C CYS A 45 -2.35 0.09 -9.71
N CYS A 46 -3.36 -0.73 -10.03
CA CYS A 46 -3.74 -1.88 -9.22
C CYS A 46 -2.65 -2.97 -9.18
N MET A 47 -1.91 -3.18 -10.29
CA MET A 47 -0.80 -4.13 -10.30
C MET A 47 0.45 -3.56 -9.64
N GLU A 48 0.73 -2.27 -9.82
CA GLU A 48 1.83 -1.60 -9.14
C GLU A 48 1.67 -1.64 -7.62
N SER A 49 0.45 -1.51 -7.10
CA SER A 49 0.20 -1.60 -5.66
C SER A 49 0.50 -3.00 -5.10
N LEU A 50 0.26 -4.07 -5.88
CA LEU A 50 0.66 -5.43 -5.52
C LEU A 50 2.19 -5.59 -5.47
N SER A 51 2.92 -4.96 -6.39
CA SER A 51 4.39 -4.93 -6.38
C SER A 51 4.94 -4.20 -5.14
N VAL A 52 4.28 -3.11 -4.73
CA VAL A 52 4.63 -2.40 -3.49
C VAL A 52 4.34 -3.28 -2.25
N LEU A 53 3.22 -4.02 -2.22
CA LEU A 53 2.93 -4.96 -1.14
C LEU A 53 4.00 -6.05 -1.02
N GLU A 54 4.48 -6.59 -2.12
CA GLU A 54 5.59 -7.56 -2.12
C GLU A 54 6.86 -6.94 -1.51
N SER A 55 7.17 -5.70 -1.88
CA SER A 55 8.30 -4.95 -1.31
C SER A 55 8.16 -4.73 0.19
N GLU A 56 6.95 -4.41 0.67
CA GLU A 56 6.65 -4.27 2.10
C GLU A 56 6.75 -5.60 2.85
N ARG A 57 6.31 -6.72 2.25
CA ARG A 57 6.51 -8.08 2.79
C ARG A 57 7.99 -8.41 2.93
N ASN A 58 8.79 -8.13 1.90
CA ASN A 58 10.23 -8.37 1.93
C ASN A 58 10.92 -7.52 3.01
N ARG A 59 10.50 -6.27 3.19
CA ARG A 59 10.98 -5.40 4.28
C ARG A 59 10.56 -5.95 5.65
N SER A 60 9.32 -6.39 5.80
CA SER A 60 8.78 -6.99 7.03
C SER A 60 9.55 -8.26 7.42
N ASN A 61 9.81 -9.15 6.46
CA ASN A 61 10.56 -10.38 6.67
C ASN A 61 11.98 -10.11 7.17
N ARG A 62 12.71 -9.19 6.50
CA ARG A 62 14.06 -8.79 6.93
C ARG A 62 14.07 -8.22 8.34
N PHE A 63 13.09 -7.39 8.69
CA PHE A 63 12.96 -6.87 10.05
C PHE A 63 12.68 -7.99 11.07
N GLY A 64 11.77 -8.91 10.75
CA GLY A 64 11.47 -10.07 11.58
C GLY A 64 12.68 -10.98 11.81
N ASP A 65 13.51 -11.19 10.80
CA ASP A 65 14.74 -11.98 10.93
C ASP A 65 15.79 -11.29 11.81
N ASN A 66 15.91 -9.95 11.70
CA ASN A 66 16.76 -9.18 12.61
C ASN A 66 16.28 -9.31 14.07
N LEU A 67 14.98 -9.18 14.33
CA LEU A 67 14.42 -9.37 15.68
C LEU A 67 14.73 -10.76 16.24
N LYS A 68 14.53 -11.82 15.43
CA LYS A 68 14.85 -13.20 15.82
C LYS A 68 16.33 -13.37 16.16
N ASN A 69 17.21 -12.71 15.42
CA ASN A 69 18.65 -12.76 15.66
C ASN A 69 19.03 -12.08 17.00
N GLU A 70 18.43 -10.94 17.31
CA GLU A 70 18.64 -10.27 18.61
C GLU A 70 18.11 -11.11 19.78
N VAL A 71 16.92 -11.72 19.64
CA VAL A 71 16.38 -12.65 20.64
C VAL A 71 17.32 -13.82 20.90
N LYS A 72 17.99 -14.36 19.86
CA LYS A 72 18.97 -15.45 20.02
C LYS A 72 20.20 -15.02 20.81
N LYS A 73 20.71 -13.80 20.61
CA LYS A 73 21.86 -13.27 21.35
C LYS A 73 21.58 -13.14 22.84
N LEU A 74 20.36 -12.76 23.20
CA LEU A 74 19.93 -12.59 24.60
C LEU A 74 19.75 -13.92 25.36
N LYS A 75 19.72 -15.09 24.67
CA LYS A 75 19.61 -16.40 25.33
C LYS A 75 20.79 -16.72 26.25
N GLY A 76 21.97 -16.15 26.00
CA GLY A 76 23.16 -16.35 26.83
C GLY A 76 23.18 -15.54 28.12
N ASP A 77 22.28 -14.56 28.27
CA ASP A 77 22.28 -13.59 29.37
C ASP A 77 21.04 -13.77 30.26
N VAL A 78 20.96 -14.95 30.87
CA VAL A 78 19.78 -15.41 31.65
C VAL A 78 19.62 -14.70 33.00
N ASN A 79 20.69 -14.08 33.51
CA ASN A 79 20.71 -13.48 34.85
C ASN A 79 20.46 -11.97 34.85
N SER A 80 20.53 -11.31 33.68
CA SER A 80 20.21 -9.88 33.55
C SER A 80 18.70 -9.66 33.49
N GLN A 81 18.20 -8.77 34.35
CA GLN A 81 16.80 -8.31 34.27
C GLN A 81 16.54 -7.59 32.94
N TYR A 82 17.44 -6.70 32.52
CA TYR A 82 17.31 -5.94 31.28
C TYR A 82 17.26 -6.86 30.05
N SER A 83 18.05 -7.93 30.02
CA SER A 83 18.08 -8.87 28.90
C SER A 83 16.78 -9.65 28.76
N ARG A 84 16.11 -9.96 29.88
CA ARG A 84 14.75 -10.54 29.88
C ARG A 84 13.70 -9.56 29.36
N GLU A 85 13.74 -8.31 29.82
CA GLU A 85 12.81 -7.26 29.38
C GLU A 85 12.96 -6.96 27.88
N ILE A 86 14.19 -6.76 27.40
CA ILE A 86 14.48 -6.54 25.98
C ILE A 86 13.98 -7.73 25.15
N LYS A 87 14.26 -8.96 25.58
CA LYS A 87 13.80 -10.17 24.88
C LYS A 87 12.27 -10.18 24.73
N GLN A 88 11.53 -9.90 25.80
CA GLN A 88 10.07 -9.85 25.76
C GLN A 88 9.58 -8.78 24.77
N CYS A 89 10.17 -7.59 24.78
CA CYS A 89 9.84 -6.52 23.83
C CYS A 89 10.09 -6.94 22.37
N LEU A 90 11.22 -7.61 22.08
CA LEU A 90 11.54 -8.09 20.73
C LEU A 90 10.61 -9.20 20.26
N GLU A 91 10.23 -10.12 21.15
CA GLU A 91 9.25 -11.17 20.85
C GLU A 91 7.88 -10.56 20.54
N GLN A 92 7.44 -9.57 21.30
CA GLN A 92 6.20 -8.83 21.01
C GLN A 92 6.29 -8.04 19.69
N ALA A 93 7.41 -7.38 19.43
CA ALA A 93 7.63 -6.67 18.18
C ALA A 93 7.56 -7.61 16.96
N LEU A 94 8.03 -8.86 17.08
CA LEU A 94 7.94 -9.85 16.03
C LEU A 94 6.48 -10.22 15.71
N ILE A 95 5.67 -10.42 16.75
CA ILE A 95 4.22 -10.69 16.61
C ILE A 95 3.55 -9.50 15.92
N LYS A 96 3.75 -8.29 16.43
CA LYS A 96 3.17 -7.06 15.88
C LYS A 96 3.62 -6.76 14.45
N ASN A 97 4.85 -7.10 14.09
CA ASN A 97 5.32 -6.95 12.72
C ASN A 97 4.58 -7.87 11.74
N ASN A 98 4.30 -9.11 12.15
CA ASN A 98 3.50 -10.05 11.35
C ASN A 98 2.03 -9.62 11.25
N GLU A 99 1.44 -9.16 12.36
CA GLU A 99 0.08 -8.61 12.36
C GLU A 99 -0.03 -7.40 11.42
N ARG A 100 0.93 -6.46 11.49
CA ARG A 100 0.95 -5.27 10.63
C ARG A 100 0.99 -5.60 9.15
N ILE A 101 1.84 -6.54 8.72
CA ILE A 101 1.94 -6.88 7.29
C ILE A 101 0.69 -7.63 6.81
N ASN A 102 0.07 -8.43 7.67
CA ASN A 102 -1.20 -9.09 7.36
C ASN A 102 -2.34 -8.07 7.24
N GLU A 103 -2.39 -7.07 8.12
CA GLU A 103 -3.34 -5.96 8.04
C GLU A 103 -3.20 -5.19 6.73
N ILE A 104 -1.98 -4.79 6.36
CA ILE A 104 -1.70 -4.10 5.09
C ILE A 104 -2.17 -4.96 3.90
N ASN A 105 -1.89 -6.26 3.94
CA ASN A 105 -2.32 -7.19 2.91
C ASN A 105 -3.85 -7.22 2.77
N THR A 106 -4.57 -7.45 3.86
CA THR A 106 -6.03 -7.50 3.88
C THR A 106 -6.62 -6.20 3.34
N ARG A 107 -6.18 -5.06 3.87
CA ARG A 107 -6.68 -3.74 3.45
C ARG A 107 -6.40 -3.43 1.99
N LEU A 108 -5.27 -3.89 1.43
CA LEU A 108 -5.00 -3.73 0.00
C LEU A 108 -6.01 -4.50 -0.85
N PHE A 109 -6.32 -5.75 -0.47
CA PHE A 109 -7.32 -6.53 -1.21
C PHE A 109 -8.73 -5.94 -1.05
N ASP A 110 -9.08 -5.42 0.12
CA ASP A 110 -10.37 -4.76 0.36
C ASP A 110 -10.55 -3.54 -0.56
N VAL A 111 -9.53 -2.68 -0.69
CA VAL A 111 -9.63 -1.50 -1.58
C VAL A 111 -9.60 -1.87 -3.06
N LEU A 112 -8.90 -2.95 -3.43
CA LEU A 112 -8.92 -3.47 -4.79
C LEU A 112 -10.31 -4.01 -5.16
N GLU A 113 -10.96 -4.74 -4.24
CA GLU A 113 -12.35 -5.20 -4.42
C GLU A 113 -13.34 -4.04 -4.44
N TRP A 114 -13.14 -3.02 -3.61
CA TRP A 114 -13.93 -1.79 -3.72
C TRP A 114 -13.76 -1.15 -5.11
N ALA A 115 -12.54 -1.09 -5.63
CA ALA A 115 -12.26 -0.47 -6.93
C ALA A 115 -12.93 -1.21 -8.09
N THR A 116 -13.10 -2.54 -8.04
CA THR A 116 -13.79 -3.27 -9.12
C THR A 116 -15.26 -2.88 -9.27
N ASN A 117 -15.86 -2.32 -8.21
CA ASN A 117 -17.28 -1.97 -8.19
C ASN A 117 -17.53 -0.47 -8.30
N ASN A 118 -16.56 0.37 -7.92
CA ASN A 118 -16.75 1.81 -7.72
C ASN A 118 -15.81 2.68 -8.58
N VAL A 119 -14.85 2.08 -9.28
CA VAL A 119 -13.81 2.82 -10.02
C VAL A 119 -13.78 2.37 -11.47
N GLU A 120 -13.73 3.33 -12.38
CA GLU A 120 -13.47 3.09 -13.80
C GLU A 120 -11.99 2.69 -13.99
N LEU A 121 -11.76 1.41 -14.33
CA LEU A 121 -10.42 0.89 -14.61
C LEU A 121 -10.05 1.14 -16.07
N ILE A 122 -9.25 2.19 -16.29
CA ILE A 122 -8.77 2.59 -17.60
C ILE A 122 -7.68 1.62 -18.07
N GLN A 123 -8.00 0.82 -19.08
CA GLN A 123 -7.04 -0.12 -19.67
C GLN A 123 -6.02 0.63 -20.53
N LEU A 124 -4.74 0.27 -20.38
CA LEU A 124 -3.70 0.75 -21.27
C LEU A 124 -3.90 0.10 -22.66
N LYS A 125 -4.18 0.92 -23.66
CA LYS A 125 -4.40 0.47 -25.04
C LYS A 125 -3.28 0.97 -25.97
N PRO A 126 -2.97 0.26 -27.07
CA PRO A 126 -1.88 0.65 -27.97
C PRO A 126 -2.02 2.06 -28.57
N ASP A 127 -3.24 2.52 -28.81
CA ASP A 127 -3.56 3.87 -29.29
C ASP A 127 -3.17 4.95 -28.27
N ILE A 128 -3.39 4.73 -26.97
CA ILE A 128 -2.92 5.63 -25.90
C ILE A 128 -1.40 5.77 -25.96
N ILE A 129 -0.68 4.67 -26.17
CA ILE A 129 0.79 4.66 -26.30
C ILE A 129 1.24 5.43 -27.55
N GLN A 130 0.52 5.31 -28.66
CA GLN A 130 0.83 6.06 -29.88
C GLN A 130 0.65 7.57 -29.70
N VAL A 131 -0.41 8.00 -29.00
CA VAL A 131 -0.61 9.41 -28.66
C VAL A 131 0.54 9.93 -27.80
N TRP A 132 1.02 9.15 -26.83
CA TRP A 132 2.18 9.52 -26.03
C TRP A 132 3.44 9.68 -26.86
N LYS A 133 3.71 8.81 -27.83
CA LYS A 133 4.88 8.97 -28.73
C LYS A 133 4.85 10.32 -29.46
N THR A 134 3.70 10.71 -29.99
CA THR A 134 3.53 11.98 -30.73
C THR A 134 3.71 13.20 -29.80
N ASN A 135 3.19 13.13 -28.57
CA ASN A 135 3.25 14.24 -27.62
C ASN A 135 4.58 14.32 -26.82
N LEU A 136 5.23 13.19 -26.52
CA LEU A 136 6.58 13.17 -25.92
C LEU A 136 7.62 13.72 -26.89
N LEU A 137 7.49 13.44 -28.19
CA LEU A 137 8.33 14.03 -29.22
C LEU A 137 8.20 15.56 -29.29
N LEU A 138 6.99 16.10 -29.05
CA LEU A 138 6.78 17.55 -28.94
C LEU A 138 7.45 18.15 -27.69
N ILE A 139 7.41 17.46 -26.53
CA ILE A 139 8.03 17.97 -25.29
C ILE A 139 9.57 17.96 -25.39
N LEU A 140 10.15 16.90 -25.99
CA LEU A 140 11.60 16.77 -26.17
C LEU A 140 12.17 17.63 -27.31
N GLN A 141 11.32 18.19 -28.18
CA GLN A 141 11.74 19.14 -29.23
C GLN A 141 11.65 20.61 -28.79
N ILE A 142 11.01 20.89 -27.66
CA ILE A 142 10.87 22.24 -27.07
C ILE A 142 11.84 22.43 -25.88
N THR A 143 12.65 21.41 -25.56
CA THR A 143 13.78 21.49 -24.60
C THR A 143 15.11 21.41 -25.33
#